data_AF-A0A849S2Y1-F1
#
_entry.id   AF-A0A849S2Y1-F1
#
_cell.length_a   1.000
_cell.length_b   1.000
_cell.length_c   1.000
_cell.angle_alpha   90.00
_cell.angle_beta   90.00
_cell.angle_gamma   90.00
#
_symmetry.space_group_name_H-M   'P 1'
#
loop_
_entity.id
_entity.type
_entity.pdbx_description
1 polymer ?
#
loop_
_entity_poly.entity_id
_entity_poly.type
_entity_poly.pdbx_seq_one_letter_code
_entity_poly.pdbx_strand_id
1 'polypeptide(L)' 'LGKDAKERQTSYRELFKHHVDGKLLEDIRLAANKGMALGSERFKAEIENLSGRRMTAKKMGRPVGWRKEKQVSDI' A
#
# COMPACT_ATOMS: atom_id res chain seq x y z
N LEU A 1 -21.61 15.08 10.04
CA LEU A 1 -21.92 13.68 10.38
C LEU A 1 -23.02 13.55 11.44
N GLY A 2 -23.41 14.59 12.18
CA GLY A 2 -24.51 14.54 13.15
C GLY A 2 -24.33 15.64 14.20
N LYS A 3 -25.42 16.07 14.84
CA LYS A 3 -25.42 17.15 15.85
C LYS A 3 -25.04 16.64 17.24
N ASP A 4 -25.33 15.37 17.52
CA ASP A 4 -24.90 14.69 18.74
C ASP A 4 -24.02 13.46 18.46
N ALA A 5 -23.51 12.85 19.52
CA ALA A 5 -22.62 11.71 19.41
C ALA A 5 -23.29 10.47 18.79
N LYS A 6 -24.57 10.22 19.10
CA LYS A 6 -25.32 9.06 18.61
C LYS A 6 -25.60 9.19 17.12
N GLU A 7 -26.08 10.35 16.70
CA GLU A 7 -26.33 10.68 15.30
C GLU A 7 -25.02 10.58 14.49
N ARG A 8 -23.92 11.16 15.00
CA ARG A 8 -22.60 11.10 14.36
C ARG A 8 -22.08 9.69 14.14
N GLN A 9 -22.23 8.81 15.13
CA GLN A 9 -21.80 7.42 14.98
C GLN A 9 -22.66 6.65 13.98
N THR A 10 -23.98 6.87 14.00
CA THR A 10 -24.90 6.23 13.07
C THR A 10 -24.58 6.62 11.63
N SER A 11 -24.48 7.91 11.34
CA SER A 11 -24.15 8.37 9.98
C SER A 11 -22.75 7.92 9.53
N TYR A 12 -21.77 7.84 10.45
CA TYR A 12 -20.45 7.31 10.10
C TYR A 12 -20.51 5.85 9.66
N ARG A 13 -21.25 4.99 10.39
CA ARG A 13 -21.44 3.58 10.01
C ARG A 13 -22.20 3.44 8.70
N GLU A 14 -23.18 4.31 8.44
CA GLU A 14 -23.95 4.30 7.19
C GLU A 14 -23.08 4.54 5.94
N LEU A 15 -22.02 5.34 6.04
CA LEU A 15 -21.06 5.53 4.94
C LEU A 15 -20.39 4.22 4.49
N PHE A 16 -20.30 3.24 5.39
CA PHE A 16 -19.67 1.93 5.15
C PHE A 16 -20.68 0.78 5.17
N LYS A 17 -21.98 1.07 5.05
CA LYS A 17 -23.04 0.04 5.03
C LYS A 17 -22.89 -0.91 3.85
N HIS A 18 -22.38 -0.41 2.73
CA HIS A 18 -22.07 -1.22 1.55
C HIS A 18 -20.66 -1.81 1.64
N HIS A 19 -20.50 -3.01 1.07
CA HIS A 19 -19.21 -3.69 1.05
C HIS A 19 -18.18 -2.84 0.29
N VAL A 20 -17.08 -2.52 0.95
CA VAL A 20 -15.89 -1.98 0.30
C VAL A 20 -15.15 -3.14 -0.32
N ASP A 21 -14.81 -3.02 -1.60
CA ASP A 21 -14.08 -4.04 -2.33
C ASP A 21 -12.82 -4.50 -1.57
N GLY A 22 -12.68 -5.82 -1.41
CA GLY A 22 -11.59 -6.42 -0.65
C GLY A 22 -10.22 -6.08 -1.22
N LYS A 23 -10.10 -5.99 -2.56
CA LYS A 23 -8.86 -5.61 -3.23
C LYS A 23 -8.50 -4.15 -2.93
N LEU A 24 -9.47 -3.24 -3.00
CA LEU A 24 -9.27 -1.84 -2.60
C LEU A 24 -8.79 -1.73 -1.14
N LEU A 25 -9.37 -2.50 -0.21
CA LEU A 25 -8.92 -2.52 1.18
C LEU A 25 -7.48 -3.03 1.32
N GLU A 26 -7.09 -4.04 0.54
CA GLU A 26 -5.71 -4.53 0.49
C GLU A 26 -4.76 -3.44 -0.03
N ASP A 27 -5.11 -2.78 -1.13
CA ASP A 27 -4.32 -1.69 -1.72
C ASP A 27 -4.14 -0.53 -0.72
N ILE A 28 -5.21 -0.14 -0.01
CA ILE A 28 -5.16 0.87 1.06
C ILE A 28 -4.19 0.44 2.16
N ARG A 29 -4.31 -0.81 2.66
CA ARG A 29 -3.42 -1.32 3.72
C ARG A 29 -1.96 -1.35 3.28
N LEU A 30 -1.69 -1.84 2.07
CA LEU A 30 -0.33 -1.91 1.52
C LEU A 30 0.29 -0.51 1.35
N ALA A 31 -0.48 0.44 0.81
CA ALA A 31 -0.02 1.80 0.62
C ALA A 31 0.23 2.50 1.97
N ALA A 32 -0.72 2.44 2.90
CA ALA A 32 -0.62 3.08 4.20
C ALA A 32 0.55 2.53 5.04
N ASN A 33 0.69 1.20 5.13
CA ASN A 33 1.75 0.57 5.93
C ASN A 33 3.15 0.83 5.39
N LYS A 34 3.28 1.13 4.09
CA LYS A 34 4.58 1.41 3.45
C LYS A 34 4.82 2.90 3.23
N GLY A 35 3.87 3.77 3.60
CA GLY A 35 3.93 5.21 3.32
C GLY A 35 3.98 5.52 1.83
N MET A 36 3.22 4.78 1.01
CA MET A 36 3.14 4.93 -0.44
C MET A 36 1.82 5.59 -0.86
N ALA A 37 1.79 6.14 -2.08
CA ALA A 37 0.58 6.75 -2.63
C ALA A 37 -0.42 5.68 -3.14
N LEU A 38 -1.71 5.90 -2.84
CA LEU A 38 -2.83 5.15 -3.40
C LEU A 38 -3.38 5.88 -4.63
N GLY A 39 -3.83 5.15 -5.65
CA GLY A 39 -4.46 5.72 -6.84
C GLY A 39 -3.79 5.31 -8.13
N SER A 40 -3.97 6.13 -9.18
CA SER A 40 -3.41 5.87 -10.51
C SER A 40 -1.89 6.04 -10.55
N GLU A 41 -1.23 5.41 -11.51
CA GLU A 41 0.22 5.57 -11.71
C GLU A 41 0.62 7.03 -11.98
N ARG A 42 -0.24 7.80 -12.68
CA ARG A 42 -0.03 9.24 -12.87
C ARG A 42 0.03 9.99 -11.54
N PHE A 43 -0.91 9.70 -10.64
CA PHE A 43 -0.96 10.32 -9.32
C PHE A 43 0.26 9.95 -8.48
N LYS A 44 0.65 8.66 -8.48
CA LYS A 44 1.84 8.21 -7.74
C LYS A 44 3.11 8.89 -8.25
N ALA A 45 3.26 9.05 -9.56
CA ALA A 45 4.39 9.74 -10.17
C ALA A 45 4.43 11.24 -9.80
N GLU A 46 3.26 11.89 -9.75
CA GLU A 46 3.14 13.29 -9.34
C GLU A 46 3.56 13.47 -7.87
N ILE A 47 3.07 12.63 -6.96
CA ILE A 47 3.46 12.69 -5.54
C ILE A 47 4.95 12.33 -5.37
N GLU A 48 5.48 11.39 -6.14
CA GLU A 48 6.91 11.06 -6.14
C GLU A 48 7.76 12.27 -6.57
N ASN A 49 7.35 13.00 -7.61
CA ASN A 49 8.02 14.21 -8.06
C ASN A 49 7.94 15.34 -7.02
N LEU A 50 6.78 15.55 -6.41
CA LEU A 50 6.57 16.60 -5.40
C LEU A 50 7.31 16.33 -4.09
N SER A 51 7.34 15.06 -3.65
CA SER A 51 7.97 14.68 -2.39
C SER A 51 9.47 14.41 -2.50
N GLY A 52 9.99 14.22 -3.72
CA GLY A 52 11.37 13.76 -3.96
C GLY A 52 11.65 12.34 -3.43
N ARG A 53 10.62 11.61 -2.99
CA ARG A 53 10.72 10.26 -2.44
C ARG A 53 9.87 9.33 -3.29
N ARG A 54 10.37 8.11 -3.50
CA ARG A 54 9.63 7.08 -4.21
C ARG A 54 8.28 6.77 -3.54
N MET A 55 7.22 6.75 -4.36
CA MET A 55 5.85 6.46 -3.93
C MET A 55 5.29 5.16 -4.50
N THR A 56 6.13 4.37 -5.17
CA THR A 56 5.81 3.06 -5.75
C THR A 56 6.64 1.93 -5.13
N ALA A 57 6.07 0.74 -5.03
CA ALA A 57 6.79 -0.44 -4.53
C ALA A 57 7.74 -1.01 -5.59
N LYS A 58 8.93 -1.45 -5.17
CA LYS A 58 9.83 -2.28 -6.00
C LYS A 58 9.83 -3.72 -5.51
N LYS A 59 10.28 -4.62 -6.39
CA LYS A 59 10.62 -5.99 -6.02
C LYS A 59 11.67 -5.95 -4.92
N MET A 60 11.30 -6.44 -3.74
CA MET A 60 12.20 -6.55 -2.59
C MET A 60 13.05 -7.81 -2.71
N GLY A 61 14.28 -7.76 -2.20
CA GLY A 61 15.21 -8.91 -2.17
C GLY A 61 16.41 -8.75 -3.10
N ARG A 62 17.39 -9.65 -2.94
CA ARG A 62 18.58 -9.67 -3.82
C ARG A 62 18.19 -10.12 -5.24
N PRO A 63 18.95 -9.68 -6.25
CA PRO A 63 18.83 -10.22 -7.61
C PRO A 63 18.92 -11.74 -7.61
N VAL A 64 18.17 -12.36 -8.51
CA VAL A 64 18.25 -13.81 -8.75
C VAL A 64 19.67 -14.12 -9.24
N GLY A 65 20.32 -15.13 -8.67
CA GLY A 65 21.70 -15.53 -9.03
C GLY A 65 22.81 -14.86 -8.23
N TRP A 66 22.52 -14.05 -7.21
CA TRP A 66 23.58 -13.39 -6.41
C TRP A 66 24.50 -14.39 -5.67
N ARG A 67 24.00 -15.60 -5.37
CA ARG A 67 24.73 -16.62 -4.61
C ARG A 67 25.44 -17.53 -5.61
N LYS A 68 26.78 -17.49 -5.63
CA LYS A 68 27.59 -18.43 -6.40
C LYS A 68 27.43 -19.83 -5.79
N GLU A 69 27.25 -20.85 -6.62
CA GLU A 69 27.25 -22.25 -6.18
C GLU A 69 28.60 -22.57 -5.53
N LYS A 70 28.58 -23.14 -4.32
CA LYS A 70 29.78 -23.71 -3.71
C LYS A 70 30.12 -24.98 -4.49
N GLN A 71 31.28 -25.00 -5.15
CA GLN A 71 31.83 -26.23 -5.70
C GLN A 71 31.98 -27.24 -4.56
N VAL A 72 31.27 -28.37 -4.68
CA VAL A 72 31.38 -29.51 -3.78
C VAL A 72 32.60 -30.31 -4.26
N SER A 73 33.81 -29.87 -3.91
CA SER A 73 35.04 -30.63 -4.25
C SER A 73 36.04 -30.76 -3.10
N ASP A 74 35.70 -30.30 -1.89
CA ASP A 74 36.60 -30.33 -0.73
C ASP A 74 36.06 -31.27 0.39
N ILE A 75 35.73 -32.51 0.04
CA ILE A 75 35.61 -33.64 0.99
C ILE A 75 36.45 -34.79 0.46
#